data_AF-R6MKT1-F1
#
_entry.id   AF-R6MKT1-F1
#
_cell.length_a   1.000
_cell.length_b   1.000
_cell.length_c   1.000
_cell.angle_alpha   90.00
_cell.angle_beta   90.00
_cell.angle_gamma   90.00
#
_symmetry.space_group_name_H-M   'P 1'
#
loop_
_entity.id
_entity.type
_entity.pdbx_description
1 polymer ?
#
loop_
_entity_poly.entity_id
_entity_poly.type
_entity_poly.pdbx_seq_one_letter_code
_entity_poly.pdbx_strand_id
1 'polypeptide(L)'
;MKQAIAMVLLLCMLLWEGCKEEDYVYPSVVTEFIGAQTDSDGTISQLVADNGTVYPVLQRDGLGGLVADTLYRTISIYEPLPQEDGKETAAQLYSCQLVLSMNPLAEKAFKGQIKTDPVDIQSIWLSGNYVNMILLVQYKDQTHAYHFIDEGFTANEDGTRTLNLRLYHDRKNDYEAFTKQVYLSVPLKKYLQSLQKGDKIRFYLNTYKEQETYREFDYQ
;
A
#
# COMPACT_ATOMS: atom_id res chain seq x y z
N MET A 1 55.24 14.83 -42.25
CA MET A 1 55.12 15.51 -40.93
C MET A 1 53.92 16.45 -40.84
N LYS A 2 53.70 17.39 -41.76
CA LYS A 2 52.56 18.34 -41.69
C LYS A 2 51.16 17.68 -41.75
N GLN A 3 50.99 16.62 -42.54
CA GLN A 3 49.70 15.90 -42.65
C GLN A 3 49.39 15.02 -41.43
N ALA A 4 50.40 14.45 -40.77
CA ALA A 4 50.22 13.68 -39.54
C ALA A 4 49.78 14.59 -38.37
N ILE A 5 50.32 15.82 -38.31
CA ILE A 5 49.94 16.81 -37.30
C ILE A 5 48.49 17.28 -37.50
N ALA A 6 48.07 17.50 -38.76
CA ALA A 6 46.69 17.86 -39.08
C ALA A 6 45.69 16.75 -38.73
N MET A 7 46.06 15.49 -38.95
CA MET A 7 45.21 14.33 -38.64
C MET A 7 45.09 14.08 -37.12
N VAL A 8 46.17 14.33 -36.35
CA VAL A 8 46.14 14.29 -34.88
C VAL A 8 45.30 15.43 -34.30
N LEU A 9 45.39 16.64 -34.86
CA LEU A 9 44.55 17.78 -34.44
C LEU A 9 43.06 17.56 -34.75
N LEU A 10 42.73 16.90 -35.87
CA LEU A 10 41.36 16.54 -36.22
C LEU A 10 40.80 15.42 -35.30
N LEU A 11 41.63 14.44 -34.92
CA LEU A 11 41.25 13.42 -33.93
C LEU A 11 41.04 14.03 -32.53
N CYS A 12 41.83 15.02 -32.13
CA CYS A 12 41.65 15.70 -30.84
C CYS A 12 40.36 16.55 -30.79
N MET A 13 39.90 17.08 -31.93
CA MET A 13 38.63 17.82 -31.98
C MET A 13 37.38 16.92 -31.92
N LEU A 14 37.52 15.62 -32.25
CA LEU A 14 36.44 14.63 -32.12
C LEU A 14 36.32 14.04 -30.70
N LEU A 15 37.26 14.34 -29.79
CA LEU A 15 37.24 13.89 -28.40
C LEU A 15 36.54 14.87 -27.44
N TRP A 16 35.95 15.95 -27.97
CA TRP A 16 35.20 16.95 -27.20
C TRP A 16 33.68 16.80 -27.22
N GLU A 17 33.15 15.78 -27.90
CA GLU A 17 31.86 15.22 -27.52
C GLU A 17 32.04 14.38 -26.24
N GLY A 18 32.48 15.05 -25.17
CA GLY A 18 32.35 14.51 -23.84
C GLY A 18 30.88 14.21 -23.61
N CYS A 19 30.59 13.02 -23.10
CA CYS A 19 29.27 12.65 -22.63
C CYS A 19 28.70 13.84 -21.87
N LYS A 20 27.64 14.47 -22.40
CA LYS A 20 26.73 15.18 -21.53
C LYS A 20 26.28 14.12 -20.55
N GLU A 21 26.79 14.16 -19.33
CA GLU A 21 26.06 13.58 -18.21
C GLU A 21 24.72 14.31 -18.27
N GLU A 22 23.72 13.67 -18.89
CA GLU A 22 22.36 14.07 -18.68
C GLU A 22 22.17 13.91 -17.18
N ASP A 23 22.15 15.03 -16.46
CA ASP A 23 21.85 15.09 -15.04
C ASP A 23 20.50 14.40 -14.88
N TYR A 24 20.52 13.10 -14.58
CA TYR A 24 19.31 12.32 -14.41
C TYR A 24 18.66 12.80 -13.13
N VAL A 25 17.68 13.69 -13.27
CA VAL A 25 16.88 14.20 -12.16
C VAL A 25 15.88 13.12 -11.81
N TYR A 26 15.98 12.59 -10.59
CA TYR A 26 14.95 11.71 -10.08
C TYR A 26 13.62 12.47 -9.96
N PRO A 27 12.53 11.95 -10.54
CA PRO A 27 11.22 12.57 -10.42
C PRO A 27 10.79 12.62 -8.95
N SER A 28 9.95 13.59 -8.60
CA SER A 28 9.41 13.74 -7.24
C SER A 28 8.29 12.73 -7.02
N VAL A 29 8.68 11.46 -6.82
CA VAL A 29 7.75 10.35 -6.66
C VAL A 29 7.21 10.24 -5.23
N VAL A 30 5.93 9.89 -5.14
CA VAL A 30 5.22 9.52 -3.91
C VAL A 30 5.09 8.00 -3.87
N THR A 31 5.36 7.41 -2.71
CA THR A 31 5.07 6.00 -2.43
C THR A 31 4.10 5.92 -1.27
N GLU A 32 2.87 5.46 -1.52
CA GLU A 32 1.85 5.39 -0.47
C GLU A 32 0.82 4.29 -0.72
N PHE A 33 0.03 4.01 0.31
CA PHE A 33 -1.18 3.20 0.18
C PHE A 33 -2.28 4.06 -0.44
N ILE A 34 -2.84 3.62 -1.55
CA ILE A 34 -3.79 4.38 -2.35
C ILE A 34 -4.85 3.46 -2.97
N GLY A 35 -5.98 4.00 -3.39
CA GLY A 35 -6.92 3.29 -4.25
C GLY A 35 -6.50 3.38 -5.71
N ALA A 36 -6.52 2.28 -6.46
CA ALA A 36 -6.43 2.27 -7.92
C ALA A 36 -7.80 1.94 -8.49
N GLN A 37 -8.45 2.91 -9.12
CA GLN A 37 -9.78 2.78 -9.71
C GLN A 37 -9.65 2.39 -11.18
N THR A 38 -10.38 1.35 -11.57
CA THR A 38 -10.50 0.96 -12.98
C THR A 38 -11.70 1.61 -13.64
N ASP A 39 -11.58 1.86 -14.94
CA ASP A 39 -12.68 2.25 -15.82
C ASP A 39 -13.54 1.04 -16.25
N SER A 40 -14.47 1.29 -17.18
CA SER A 40 -15.38 0.28 -17.73
C SER A 40 -14.68 -0.84 -18.51
N ASP A 41 -13.43 -0.64 -18.92
CA ASP A 41 -12.63 -1.63 -19.66
C ASP A 41 -11.67 -2.41 -18.73
N GLY A 42 -11.70 -2.14 -17.42
CA GLY A 42 -10.81 -2.78 -16.46
C GLY A 42 -9.38 -2.24 -16.51
N THR A 43 -9.21 -1.00 -16.97
CA THR A 43 -7.93 -0.29 -17.01
C THR A 43 -7.84 0.72 -15.87
N ILE A 44 -6.72 0.74 -15.15
CA ILE A 44 -6.49 1.74 -14.09
C ILE A 44 -6.53 3.15 -14.72
N SER A 45 -7.52 3.94 -14.32
CA SER A 45 -7.78 5.28 -14.86
C SER A 45 -7.55 6.38 -13.83
N GLN A 46 -7.64 6.07 -12.53
CA GLN A 46 -7.49 7.03 -11.46
C GLN A 46 -6.81 6.41 -10.23
N LEU A 47 -6.03 7.22 -9.51
CA LEU A 47 -5.64 6.94 -8.13
C LEU A 47 -6.51 7.75 -7.17
N VAL A 48 -6.91 7.15 -6.05
CA VAL A 48 -7.78 7.77 -5.04
C VAL A 48 -7.09 7.71 -3.69
N ALA A 49 -6.55 8.84 -3.24
CA ALA A 49 -5.86 8.97 -1.96
C ALA A 49 -6.82 8.83 -0.77
N ASP A 50 -6.27 8.51 0.40
CA ASP A 50 -7.04 8.28 1.64
C ASP A 50 -7.79 9.53 2.12
N ASN A 51 -7.31 10.72 1.76
CA ASN A 51 -7.96 12.01 2.03
C ASN A 51 -9.06 12.35 0.99
N GLY A 52 -9.28 11.50 -0.02
CA GLY A 52 -10.26 11.71 -1.08
C GLY A 52 -9.73 12.42 -2.32
N THR A 53 -8.47 12.86 -2.36
CA THR A 53 -7.89 13.44 -3.58
C THR A 53 -7.84 12.39 -4.69
N VAL A 54 -8.28 12.78 -5.88
CA VAL A 54 -8.28 11.93 -7.07
C VAL A 54 -7.21 12.41 -8.04
N TYR A 55 -6.41 11.48 -8.56
CA TYR A 55 -5.39 11.72 -9.56
C TYR A 55 -5.72 10.92 -10.83
N PRO A 56 -6.15 11.57 -11.92
CA PRO A 56 -6.25 10.91 -13.21
C PRO A 56 -4.89 10.32 -13.62
N VAL A 57 -4.86 9.04 -14.00
CA VAL A 57 -3.63 8.34 -14.37
C VAL A 57 -3.35 8.54 -15.86
N LEU A 58 -2.11 8.95 -16.18
CA LEU A 58 -1.66 8.98 -17.57
C LEU A 58 -1.61 7.58 -18.16
N GLN A 59 -2.28 7.41 -19.30
CA GLN A 59 -2.43 6.11 -19.96
C GLN A 59 -1.09 5.57 -20.44
N ARG A 60 -0.87 4.27 -20.20
CA ARG A 60 0.27 3.50 -20.69
C ARG A 60 -0.08 2.01 -20.73
N ASP A 61 0.75 1.24 -21.44
CA ASP A 61 0.60 -0.20 -21.49
C ASP A 61 0.74 -0.86 -20.10
N GLY A 62 0.01 -1.95 -19.89
CA GLY A 62 0.09 -2.75 -18.66
C GLY A 62 -0.78 -2.28 -17.49
N LEU A 63 -1.70 -1.33 -17.71
CA LEU A 63 -2.68 -0.89 -16.70
C LEU A 63 -4.01 -1.65 -16.74
N GLY A 64 -4.23 -2.47 -17.77
CA GLY A 64 -5.47 -3.22 -18.02
C GLY A 64 -5.47 -4.66 -17.50
N GLY A 65 -6.58 -5.37 -17.75
CA GLY A 65 -6.75 -6.78 -17.36
C GLY A 65 -7.30 -6.99 -15.94
N LEU A 66 -7.82 -5.93 -15.32
CA LEU A 66 -8.49 -5.97 -14.04
C LEU A 66 -10.01 -6.04 -14.22
N VAL A 67 -10.74 -6.21 -13.12
CA VAL A 67 -12.20 -6.10 -13.13
C VAL A 67 -12.56 -4.63 -13.38
N ALA A 68 -13.50 -4.40 -14.29
CA ALA A 68 -14.03 -3.07 -14.60
C ALA A 68 -14.69 -2.42 -13.37
N ASP A 69 -14.72 -1.08 -13.36
CA ASP A 69 -15.43 -0.25 -12.37
C ASP A 69 -15.12 -0.64 -10.90
N THR A 70 -13.87 -1.02 -10.62
CA THR A 70 -13.44 -1.57 -9.34
C THR A 70 -12.34 -0.73 -8.71
N LEU A 71 -12.49 -0.45 -7.42
CA LEU A 71 -11.45 0.18 -6.61
C LEU A 71 -10.59 -0.89 -5.94
N TYR A 72 -9.33 -0.99 -6.36
CA TYR A 72 -8.33 -1.85 -5.73
C TYR A 72 -7.56 -1.08 -4.67
N ARG A 73 -7.28 -1.70 -3.53
CA ARG A 73 -6.32 -1.13 -2.57
C ARG A 73 -4.91 -1.52 -2.98
N THR A 74 -4.02 -0.55 -3.10
CA THR A 74 -2.66 -0.75 -3.60
C THR A 74 -1.63 0.00 -2.78
N ILE A 75 -0.38 -0.42 -2.89
CA ILE A 75 0.78 0.45 -2.65
C ILE A 75 1.30 0.84 -4.03
N SER A 76 1.33 2.14 -4.29
CA SER A 76 1.68 2.67 -5.61
C SER A 76 2.84 3.65 -5.51
N ILE A 77 3.67 3.64 -6.54
CA ILE A 77 4.72 4.63 -6.76
C ILE A 77 4.27 5.47 -7.95
N TYR A 78 4.04 6.76 -7.73
CA TYR A 78 3.56 7.68 -8.77
C TYR A 78 4.13 9.08 -8.59
N GLU A 79 4.16 9.85 -9.65
CA GLU A 79 4.52 11.27 -9.61
C GLU A 79 3.26 12.11 -9.88
N PRO A 80 2.83 12.93 -8.91
CA PRO A 80 1.82 13.95 -9.14
C PRO A 80 2.38 15.00 -10.11
N LEU A 81 1.70 15.23 -11.22
CA LEU A 81 2.12 16.17 -12.24
C LEU A 81 1.49 17.55 -12.00
N PRO A 82 2.24 18.64 -12.23
CA PRO A 82 1.73 20.00 -12.05
C PRO A 82 0.41 20.22 -12.78
N GLN A 83 -0.47 20.97 -12.13
CA GLN A 83 -1.74 21.37 -12.71
C GLN A 83 -1.50 22.37 -13.87
N GLU A 84 -1.83 21.98 -15.09
CA GLU A 84 -2.03 22.93 -16.20
C GLU A 84 -3.49 23.39 -16.22
N ASP A 85 -3.72 24.70 -16.19
CA ASP A 85 -5.01 25.36 -16.46
C ASP A 85 -6.23 24.79 -15.69
N GLY A 86 -6.16 24.74 -14.36
CA GLY A 86 -7.33 24.51 -13.50
C GLY A 86 -7.91 23.09 -13.53
N LYS A 87 -7.22 22.12 -14.14
CA LYS A 87 -7.60 20.68 -14.14
C LYS A 87 -7.08 19.95 -12.89
N GLU A 88 -7.64 18.79 -12.56
CA GLU A 88 -7.11 17.95 -11.47
C GLU A 88 -5.64 17.57 -11.73
N THR A 89 -4.83 17.51 -10.67
CA THR A 89 -3.43 17.05 -10.71
C THR A 89 -3.40 15.61 -11.25
N ALA A 90 -2.86 15.40 -12.45
CA ALA A 90 -2.70 14.06 -13.01
C ALA A 90 -1.57 13.30 -12.30
N ALA A 91 -1.50 11.99 -12.49
CA ALA A 91 -0.43 11.14 -11.97
C ALA A 91 0.23 10.30 -13.07
N GLN A 92 1.56 10.34 -13.12
CA GLN A 92 2.35 9.32 -13.81
C GLN A 92 2.55 8.14 -12.88
N LEU A 93 1.86 7.03 -13.13
CA LEU A 93 1.95 5.81 -12.32
C LEU A 93 3.16 4.97 -12.77
N TYR A 94 4.10 4.69 -11.85
CA TYR A 94 5.29 3.88 -12.13
C TYR A 94 5.13 2.42 -11.70
N SER A 95 4.60 2.20 -10.50
CA SER A 95 4.36 0.86 -9.93
C SER A 95 3.04 0.84 -9.18
N CYS A 96 2.36 -0.32 -9.21
CA CYS A 96 1.08 -0.54 -8.56
C CYS A 96 1.02 -1.98 -8.08
N GLN A 97 1.06 -2.19 -6.77
CA GLN A 97 1.02 -3.52 -6.16
C GLN A 97 -0.23 -3.66 -5.29
N LEU A 98 -0.97 -4.74 -5.44
CA LEU A 98 -2.15 -5.03 -4.62
C LEU A 98 -1.80 -5.18 -3.12
N VAL A 99 -2.68 -4.63 -2.30
CA VAL A 99 -2.67 -4.75 -0.84
C VAL A 99 -3.81 -5.68 -0.43
N LEU A 100 -3.56 -6.56 0.53
CA LEU A 100 -4.61 -7.44 1.07
C LEU A 100 -5.62 -6.61 1.85
N SER A 101 -6.84 -6.48 1.32
CA SER A 101 -7.88 -5.59 1.85
C SER A 101 -9.25 -6.26 1.81
N MET A 102 -9.47 -7.19 2.73
CA MET A 102 -10.73 -7.93 2.86
C MET A 102 -11.61 -7.29 3.93
N ASN A 103 -12.93 -7.27 3.75
CA ASN A 103 -13.84 -6.82 4.82
C ASN A 103 -13.72 -7.75 6.04
N PRO A 104 -13.60 -7.23 7.28
CA PRO A 104 -13.56 -8.09 8.46
C PRO A 104 -14.80 -8.99 8.57
N LEU A 105 -14.61 -10.22 9.04
CA LEU A 105 -15.68 -11.18 9.28
C LEU A 105 -15.80 -11.49 10.78
N ALA A 106 -17.02 -11.75 11.25
CA ALA A 106 -17.21 -12.25 12.61
C ALA A 106 -16.45 -13.56 12.82
N GLU A 107 -15.94 -13.81 14.03
CA GLU A 107 -15.15 -15.00 14.38
C GLU A 107 -15.82 -16.32 13.95
N LYS A 108 -17.15 -16.42 14.09
CA LYS A 108 -17.95 -17.59 13.69
C LYS A 108 -17.90 -17.94 12.19
N ALA A 109 -17.43 -17.03 11.33
CA ALA A 109 -17.25 -17.29 9.90
C ALA A 109 -16.00 -18.13 9.60
N PHE A 110 -15.06 -18.19 10.54
CA PHE A 110 -13.83 -18.97 10.41
C PHE A 110 -14.08 -20.42 10.83
N LYS A 111 -13.61 -21.37 10.02
CA LYS A 111 -13.74 -22.80 10.32
C LYS A 111 -12.55 -23.25 11.17
N GLY A 112 -12.84 -23.97 12.25
CA GLY A 112 -11.82 -24.51 13.14
C GLY A 112 -11.23 -23.46 14.07
N GLN A 113 -10.00 -23.68 14.51
CA GLN A 113 -9.31 -22.79 15.44
C GLN A 113 -8.87 -21.50 14.73
N ILE A 114 -9.09 -20.36 15.37
CA ILE A 114 -8.52 -19.08 14.95
C ILE A 114 -6.98 -19.17 14.97
N LYS A 115 -6.36 -18.78 13.85
CA LYS A 115 -4.91 -18.79 13.68
C LYS A 115 -4.36 -17.37 13.77
N THR A 116 -3.33 -17.22 14.59
CA THR A 116 -2.66 -15.95 14.91
C THR A 116 -1.15 -16.17 14.90
N ASP A 117 -0.62 -16.78 13.83
CA ASP A 117 0.83 -16.97 13.69
C ASP A 117 1.55 -15.61 13.80
N PRO A 118 2.68 -15.54 14.53
CA PRO A 118 3.31 -14.28 14.85
C PRO A 118 3.87 -13.55 13.63
N VAL A 119 3.89 -12.22 13.72
CA VAL A 119 4.46 -11.28 12.73
C VAL A 119 5.31 -10.23 13.44
N ASP A 120 6.20 -9.56 12.73
CA ASP A 120 6.82 -8.31 13.21
C ASP A 120 6.11 -7.10 12.61
N ILE A 121 5.97 -6.04 13.40
CA ILE A 121 5.31 -4.80 12.99
C ILE A 121 6.37 -3.83 12.47
N GLN A 122 6.35 -3.56 11.16
CA GLN A 122 7.16 -2.46 10.61
C GLN A 122 6.43 -1.13 10.75
N SER A 123 5.14 -1.09 10.41
CA SER A 123 4.30 0.11 10.60
C SER A 123 2.82 -0.26 10.63
N ILE A 124 2.03 0.53 11.35
CA ILE A 124 0.56 0.42 11.38
C ILE A 124 -0.04 1.77 11.75
N TRP A 125 -1.02 2.22 10.97
CA TRP A 125 -1.62 3.55 11.11
C TRP A 125 -3.05 3.59 10.59
N LEU A 126 -3.85 4.49 11.17
CA LEU A 126 -5.18 4.84 10.66
C LEU A 126 -5.02 5.94 9.61
N SER A 127 -5.60 5.75 8.42
CA SER A 127 -5.65 6.77 7.37
C SER A 127 -6.86 6.55 6.46
N GLY A 128 -7.59 7.62 6.17
CA GLY A 128 -8.88 7.55 5.48
C GLY A 128 -9.83 6.60 6.20
N ASN A 129 -10.42 5.67 5.44
CA ASN A 129 -11.29 4.62 5.97
C ASN A 129 -10.56 3.28 6.14
N TYR A 130 -9.26 3.30 6.47
CA TYR A 130 -8.44 2.09 6.59
C TYR A 130 -7.55 2.09 7.83
N VAL A 131 -7.38 0.92 8.46
CA VAL A 131 -6.20 0.62 9.27
C VAL A 131 -5.18 -0.02 8.34
N ASN A 132 -4.12 0.71 7.98
CA ASN A 132 -3.06 0.24 7.11
C ASN A 132 -1.93 -0.38 7.93
N MET A 133 -1.26 -1.38 7.39
CA MET A 133 -0.13 -2.02 8.04
C MET A 133 0.89 -2.56 7.04
N ILE A 134 2.16 -2.44 7.44
CA ILE A 134 3.30 -3.11 6.85
C ILE A 134 3.81 -4.08 7.90
N LEU A 135 3.70 -5.37 7.61
CA LEU A 135 4.13 -6.45 8.48
C LEU A 135 5.32 -7.18 7.87
N LEU A 136 6.15 -7.76 8.73
CA LEU A 136 7.26 -8.62 8.38
C LEU A 136 6.93 -10.03 8.85
N VAL A 137 6.94 -11.00 7.95
CA VAL A 137 6.58 -12.39 8.24
C VAL A 137 7.74 -13.32 7.92
N GLN A 138 7.88 -14.39 8.71
CA GLN A 138 8.87 -15.43 8.44
C GLN A 138 8.29 -16.44 7.44
N TYR A 139 8.94 -16.57 6.28
CA TYR A 139 8.44 -17.29 5.13
C TYR A 139 9.52 -18.20 4.52
N LYS A 140 9.11 -19.27 3.84
CA LYS A 140 9.98 -20.09 2.97
C LYS A 140 9.34 -20.36 1.61
N ASP A 141 8.30 -21.16 1.55
CA ASP A 141 7.67 -21.58 0.29
C ASP A 141 6.16 -21.78 0.36
N GLN A 142 5.54 -21.82 1.55
CA GLN A 142 4.10 -21.95 1.66
C GLN A 142 3.37 -20.61 1.61
N THR A 143 2.25 -20.56 0.88
CA THR A 143 1.39 -19.36 0.86
C THR A 143 0.62 -19.22 2.16
N HIS A 144 0.98 -18.20 2.95
CA HIS A 144 0.28 -17.82 4.17
C HIS A 144 -1.12 -17.30 3.85
N ALA A 145 -2.07 -17.53 4.77
CA ALA A 145 -3.43 -17.02 4.69
C ALA A 145 -3.62 -15.86 5.67
N TYR A 146 -4.27 -14.79 5.20
CA TYR A 146 -4.58 -13.60 5.99
C TYR A 146 -6.07 -13.31 5.93
N HIS A 147 -6.62 -12.78 7.03
CA HIS A 147 -7.94 -12.16 7.08
C HIS A 147 -8.00 -11.20 8.28
N PHE A 148 -9.11 -10.49 8.42
CA PHE A 148 -9.44 -9.75 9.63
C PHE A 148 -10.68 -10.32 10.30
N ILE A 149 -10.62 -10.41 11.63
CA ILE A 149 -11.71 -10.84 12.49
C ILE A 149 -12.34 -9.61 13.12
N ASP A 150 -13.67 -9.55 13.08
CA ASP A 150 -14.50 -8.57 13.76
C ASP A 150 -14.90 -9.12 15.13
N GLU A 151 -14.30 -8.57 16.20
CA GLU A 151 -14.59 -8.94 17.59
C GLU A 151 -15.67 -8.03 18.19
N GLY A 152 -16.22 -7.09 17.42
CA GLY A 152 -17.30 -6.21 17.83
C GLY A 152 -16.86 -5.02 18.69
N PHE A 153 -17.85 -4.35 19.29
CA PHE A 153 -17.64 -3.16 20.10
C PHE A 153 -17.65 -3.49 21.60
N THR A 154 -16.71 -2.89 22.33
CA THR A 154 -16.69 -2.88 23.80
C THR A 154 -17.06 -1.48 24.29
N ALA A 155 -17.96 -1.38 25.27
CA ALA A 155 -18.28 -0.11 25.92
C ALA A 155 -17.18 0.30 26.90
N ASN A 156 -16.82 1.59 26.88
CA ASN A 156 -15.87 2.20 27.81
C ASN A 156 -16.64 2.92 28.94
N GLU A 157 -16.00 3.14 30.09
CA GLU A 157 -16.63 3.77 31.26
C GLU A 157 -17.06 5.24 31.00
N ASP A 158 -16.37 5.92 30.09
CA ASP A 158 -16.65 7.30 29.68
C ASP A 158 -17.81 7.44 28.68
N GLY A 159 -18.48 6.33 28.35
CA GLY A 159 -19.59 6.27 27.39
C GLY A 159 -19.16 6.15 25.93
N THR A 160 -17.86 6.19 25.62
CA THR A 160 -17.34 5.87 24.28
C THR A 160 -17.30 4.36 24.06
N ARG A 161 -17.00 3.91 22.84
CA ARG A 161 -16.82 2.49 22.52
C ARG A 161 -15.50 2.25 21.81
N THR A 162 -15.02 1.02 21.92
CA THR A 162 -13.84 0.53 21.21
C THR A 162 -14.27 -0.55 20.22
N LEU A 163 -14.07 -0.32 18.91
CA LEU A 163 -14.18 -1.35 17.88
C LEU A 163 -12.93 -2.25 17.95
N ASN A 164 -13.13 -3.55 18.17
CA ASN A 164 -12.05 -4.53 18.27
C ASN A 164 -11.95 -5.34 16.98
N LEU A 165 -10.77 -5.33 16.38
CA LEU A 165 -10.43 -6.04 15.16
C LEU A 165 -9.17 -6.86 15.39
N ARG A 166 -9.03 -8.00 14.73
CA ARG A 166 -7.86 -8.87 14.90
C ARG A 166 -7.32 -9.37 13.57
N LEU A 167 -6.00 -9.48 13.46
CA LEU A 167 -5.34 -10.20 12.38
C LEU A 167 -5.57 -11.72 12.51
N TYR A 168 -6.19 -12.32 11.51
CA TYR A 168 -6.07 -13.75 11.26
C TYR A 168 -4.83 -13.98 10.39
N HIS A 169 -3.94 -14.85 10.84
CA HIS A 169 -2.74 -15.25 10.10
C HIS A 169 -2.47 -16.74 10.31
N ASP A 170 -2.47 -17.50 9.22
CA ASP A 170 -2.11 -18.92 9.18
C ASP A 170 -0.97 -19.13 8.20
N ARG A 171 0.22 -19.43 8.72
CA ARG A 171 1.39 -19.75 7.90
C ARG A 171 1.36 -21.18 7.37
N LYS A 172 0.36 -21.99 7.73
CA LYS A 172 0.23 -23.40 7.31
C LYS A 172 1.45 -24.25 7.67
N ASN A 173 2.04 -23.98 8.83
CA ASN A 173 3.30 -24.60 9.28
C ASN A 173 4.48 -24.36 8.31
N ASP A 174 4.52 -23.22 7.61
CA ASP A 174 5.70 -22.81 6.85
C ASP A 174 6.94 -22.68 7.74
N TYR A 175 8.10 -22.98 7.17
CA TYR A 175 9.37 -22.81 7.87
C TYR A 175 9.74 -21.33 7.95
N GLU A 176 10.26 -20.92 9.10
CA GLU A 176 10.77 -19.57 9.32
C GLU A 176 12.20 -19.47 8.78
N ALA A 177 12.34 -19.16 7.48
CA ALA A 177 13.65 -19.13 6.81
C ALA A 177 14.11 -17.71 6.45
N PHE A 178 13.21 -16.86 5.97
CA PHE A 178 13.52 -15.47 5.63
C PHE A 178 12.36 -14.53 5.91
N THR A 179 12.71 -13.27 6.13
CA THR A 179 11.73 -12.20 6.36
C THR A 179 11.15 -11.70 5.03
N LYS A 180 9.82 -11.67 4.93
CA LYS A 180 9.07 -11.11 3.80
C LYS A 180 8.16 -9.99 4.27
N GLN A 181 8.11 -8.90 3.51
CA GLN A 181 7.18 -7.80 3.78
C GLN A 181 5.78 -8.10 3.20
N VAL A 182 4.74 -7.82 3.97
CA VAL A 182 3.33 -7.96 3.58
C VAL A 182 2.59 -6.66 3.87
N TYR A 183 1.80 -6.21 2.90
CA TYR A 183 0.98 -5.02 2.99
C TYR A 183 -0.48 -5.41 3.20
N LEU A 184 -1.11 -4.88 4.24
CA LEU A 184 -2.53 -5.10 4.50
C LEU A 184 -3.24 -3.79 4.83
N SER A 185 -4.53 -3.72 4.50
CA SER A 185 -5.42 -2.62 4.88
C SER A 185 -6.73 -3.20 5.37
N VAL A 186 -7.16 -2.83 6.57
CA VAL A 186 -8.49 -3.19 7.06
C VAL A 186 -9.48 -2.13 6.59
N PRO A 187 -10.42 -2.42 5.67
CA PRO A 187 -11.44 -1.47 5.27
C PRO A 187 -12.44 -1.25 6.41
N LEU A 188 -12.65 0.02 6.77
CA LEU A 188 -13.54 0.44 7.86
C LEU A 188 -14.92 0.88 7.37
N LYS A 189 -15.17 0.87 6.06
CA LYS A 189 -16.41 1.38 5.44
C LYS A 189 -17.68 0.81 6.09
N LYS A 190 -17.67 -0.47 6.49
CA LYS A 190 -18.83 -1.12 7.13
C LYS A 190 -19.15 -0.62 8.55
N TYR A 191 -18.23 0.10 9.19
CA TYR A 191 -18.37 0.60 10.56
C TYR A 191 -18.69 2.09 10.63
N LEU A 192 -18.66 2.83 9.51
CA LEU A 192 -18.80 4.30 9.53
C LEU A 192 -20.12 4.79 10.12
N GLN A 193 -21.20 4.01 9.99
CA GLN A 193 -22.49 4.33 10.61
C GLN A 193 -22.54 4.01 12.10
N SER A 194 -21.66 3.12 12.56
CA SER A 194 -21.59 2.67 13.94
C SER A 194 -20.57 3.46 14.75
N LEU A 195 -19.44 3.86 14.17
CA LEU A 195 -18.38 4.63 14.83
C LEU A 195 -18.80 6.08 15.04
N GLN A 196 -18.51 6.61 16.22
CA GLN A 196 -18.75 8.01 16.59
C GLN A 196 -17.44 8.69 16.97
N LYS A 197 -17.36 10.01 16.79
CA LYS A 197 -16.20 10.79 17.21
C LYS A 197 -15.90 10.54 18.70
N GLY A 198 -14.65 10.19 19.00
CA GLY A 198 -14.21 9.80 20.34
C GLY A 198 -14.26 8.30 20.62
N ASP A 199 -14.91 7.50 19.77
CA ASP A 199 -14.72 6.05 19.78
C ASP A 199 -13.27 5.71 19.40
N LYS A 200 -12.86 4.48 19.73
CA LYS A 200 -11.54 3.95 19.44
C LYS A 200 -11.60 2.78 18.50
N ILE A 201 -10.55 2.59 17.72
CA ILE A 201 -10.32 1.40 16.92
C ILE A 201 -9.11 0.69 17.49
N ARG A 202 -9.28 -0.55 17.91
CA ARG A 202 -8.21 -1.39 18.43
C ARG A 202 -7.97 -2.57 17.50
N PHE A 203 -6.73 -2.71 17.04
CA PHE A 203 -6.30 -3.78 16.16
C PHE A 203 -5.33 -4.72 16.88
N TYR A 204 -5.75 -5.96 17.11
CA TYR A 204 -5.00 -7.02 17.77
C TYR A 204 -4.19 -7.85 16.77
N LEU A 205 -2.99 -8.23 17.18
CA LEU A 205 -2.09 -9.09 16.43
C LEU A 205 -1.11 -9.80 17.36
N ASN A 206 -0.65 -10.98 16.95
CA ASN A 206 0.38 -11.71 17.67
C ASN A 206 1.75 -11.38 17.05
N THR A 207 2.75 -11.12 17.88
CA THR A 207 4.10 -10.77 17.42
C THR A 207 5.17 -11.64 18.06
N TYR A 208 6.32 -11.76 17.40
CA TYR A 208 7.45 -12.51 17.98
C TYR A 208 7.95 -11.88 19.29
N LYS A 209 7.95 -10.54 19.36
CA LYS A 209 8.51 -9.79 20.49
C LYS A 209 7.50 -9.53 21.62
N GLU A 210 6.32 -9.03 21.29
CA GLU A 210 5.30 -8.61 22.27
C GLU A 210 4.29 -9.72 22.58
N GLN A 211 4.33 -10.84 21.84
CA GLN A 211 3.26 -11.85 21.83
C GLN A 211 1.93 -11.20 21.40
N GLU A 212 0.81 -11.63 21.96
CA GLU A 212 -0.49 -11.01 21.72
C GLU A 212 -0.49 -9.56 22.22
N THR A 213 -0.64 -8.63 21.29
CA THR A 213 -0.57 -7.18 21.50
C THR A 213 -1.62 -6.48 20.65
N TYR A 214 -1.74 -5.16 20.80
CA TYR A 214 -2.62 -4.35 19.97
C TYR A 214 -2.03 -2.98 19.65
N ARG A 215 -2.66 -2.30 18.69
CA ARG A 215 -2.50 -0.87 18.41
C ARG A 215 -3.86 -0.22 18.43
N GLU A 216 -3.91 1.00 18.96
CA GLU A 216 -5.15 1.73 19.21
C GLU A 216 -5.12 3.08 18.51
N PHE A 217 -6.25 3.47 17.94
CA PHE A 217 -6.41 4.70 17.17
C PHE A 217 -7.69 5.41 17.62
N ASP A 218 -7.60 6.72 17.81
CA ASP A 218 -8.77 7.55 18.08
C ASP A 218 -9.53 7.79 16.77
N TYR A 219 -10.84 7.56 16.78
CA TYR A 219 -11.72 7.88 15.66
C TYR A 219 -12.17 9.35 15.76
N GLN A 220 -11.86 10.13 14.73
CA GLN A 220 -12.03 11.59 14.68
C GLN A 220 -13.32 12.03 13.99
#